data_AF-A0A937YX31-F1
#
_entry.id   AF-A0A937YX31-F1
#
_cell.length_a   1.000
_cell.length_b   1.000
_cell.length_c   1.000
_cell.angle_alpha   90.00
_cell.angle_beta   90.00
_cell.angle_gamma   90.00
#
_symmetry.space_group_name_H-M   'P 1'
#
loop_
_entity.id
_entity.type
_entity.pdbx_description
1 polymer ?
#
loop_
_entity_poly.entity_id
_entity_poly.type
_entity_poly.pdbx_seq_one_letter_code
_entity_poly.pdbx_strand_id
1 'polypeptide(L)'
;MARSLQSTPRADDFRMPGEFEPHERTWMLWPQRPDNWRLGAKPAQRAWVEVASAIARFEPVSVGVNHDQYENARHQLPPHVRVVEISSDDAWMRDCGPTFVVDDSGTVRIVDWVFNAWGGLHDGLYFPWDKDQLVPAKVAEIEGVDRYQAPLVMEGGSFYTDGEGTLLTTEECLLSAGRNPGLGRAAIERHLQDYLGVEVVIWLEHGIDPEETNGHVDDVACFVRPGVVLAVVTEDRRDWRYGLLQDNLRRLRDSCDAKGRRLEVHTLPLPAEVVVTEEEAWGVDVAMGSTPRMAGDKAAASYLNYALVEGGVIMPVFDDPQDAVAKATLERLFPHREVVTVAGREILLGGGNVHCITQQQPRGDRAAGPFDGRRQQDRRDTEEG
;
A
#
# COMPACT_ATOMS: atom_id res chain seq x y z
N MET A 1 -20.32 5.05 -16.58
CA MET A 1 -20.62 4.51 -15.25
C MET A 1 -19.89 3.20 -15.15
N ALA A 2 -19.08 3.06 -14.11
CA ALA A 2 -18.33 1.83 -13.85
C ALA A 2 -19.31 0.70 -13.53
N ARG A 3 -19.10 -0.47 -14.12
CA ARG A 3 -19.97 -1.64 -13.86
C ARG A 3 -19.38 -2.46 -12.72
N SER A 4 -20.26 -2.99 -11.88
CA SER A 4 -19.91 -4.05 -10.93
C SER A 4 -20.07 -5.40 -11.62
N LEU A 5 -18.96 -6.13 -11.77
CA LEU A 5 -18.90 -7.43 -12.43
C LEU A 5 -19.19 -8.55 -11.44
N GLN A 6 -19.76 -9.64 -11.95
CA GLN A 6 -20.08 -10.86 -11.18
C GLN A 6 -19.10 -12.01 -11.45
N SER A 7 -18.27 -11.89 -12.49
CA SER A 7 -17.13 -12.76 -12.77
C SER A 7 -15.98 -12.47 -11.78
N THR A 8 -14.89 -13.23 -11.89
CA THR A 8 -13.64 -12.95 -11.18
C THR A 8 -12.58 -12.47 -12.17
N PRO A 9 -11.57 -11.71 -11.71
CA PRO A 9 -10.39 -11.35 -12.51
C PRO A 9 -9.82 -12.53 -13.30
N ARG A 10 -9.57 -13.67 -12.63
CA ARG A 10 -9.07 -14.90 -13.28
C ARG A 10 -9.98 -15.42 -14.38
N ALA A 11 -11.30 -15.38 -14.21
CA ALA A 11 -12.24 -15.87 -15.21
C ALA A 11 -12.31 -14.98 -16.45
N ASP A 12 -11.90 -13.71 -16.30
CA ASP A 12 -11.88 -12.71 -17.36
C ASP A 12 -10.43 -12.44 -17.87
N ASP A 13 -9.46 -13.28 -17.50
CA ASP A 13 -8.03 -13.18 -17.87
C ASP A 13 -7.31 -11.90 -17.38
N PHE A 14 -7.71 -11.39 -16.21
CA PHE A 14 -7.04 -10.29 -15.51
C PHE A 14 -6.11 -10.80 -14.39
N ARG A 15 -5.01 -10.09 -14.18
CA ARG A 15 -4.06 -10.28 -13.07
C ARG A 15 -3.75 -8.98 -12.37
N MET A 16 -3.34 -9.04 -11.11
CA MET A 16 -2.68 -7.89 -10.46
C MET A 16 -1.24 -7.82 -10.98
N PRO A 17 -0.81 -6.68 -11.55
CA PRO A 17 0.59 -6.52 -11.95
C PRO A 17 1.49 -6.35 -10.73
N GLY A 18 2.77 -6.72 -10.88
CA GLY A 18 3.78 -6.42 -9.89
C GLY A 18 3.95 -4.91 -9.74
N GLU A 19 4.23 -4.42 -8.54
CA GLU A 19 4.33 -2.97 -8.30
C GLU A 19 5.49 -2.31 -9.07
N PHE A 20 6.49 -3.09 -9.50
CA PHE A 20 7.56 -2.61 -10.36
C PHE A 20 7.17 -2.46 -11.85
N GLU A 21 6.01 -2.96 -12.27
CA GLU A 21 5.50 -2.78 -13.64
C GLU A 21 5.07 -1.31 -13.88
N PRO A 22 4.90 -0.88 -15.15
CA PRO A 22 4.64 0.53 -15.44
C PRO A 22 3.35 1.09 -14.84
N HIS A 23 3.42 2.31 -14.31
CA HIS A 23 2.30 3.04 -13.71
C HIS A 23 1.74 4.12 -14.64
N GLU A 24 0.45 4.41 -14.44
CA GLU A 24 -0.22 5.60 -14.95
C GLU A 24 -0.20 6.74 -13.91
N ARG A 25 -0.32 6.38 -12.62
CA ARG A 25 -0.36 7.33 -11.49
C ARG A 25 -0.31 6.63 -10.14
N THR A 26 -0.13 7.43 -9.09
CA THR A 26 -0.35 7.05 -7.70
C THR A 26 -1.56 7.77 -7.09
N TRP A 27 -2.32 7.04 -6.29
CA TRP A 27 -3.42 7.54 -5.46
C TRP A 27 -2.99 7.66 -4.00
N MET A 28 -3.51 8.68 -3.30
CA MET A 28 -3.38 8.87 -1.86
C MET A 28 -4.71 9.39 -1.28
N LEU A 29 -4.92 9.24 0.03
CA LEU A 29 -6.00 9.90 0.78
C LEU A 29 -5.41 10.95 1.71
N TRP A 30 -6.17 11.96 2.13
CA TRP A 30 -5.68 13.07 2.96
C TRP A 30 -5.98 12.87 4.45
N PRO A 31 -4.97 12.97 5.36
CA PRO A 31 -5.15 12.72 6.79
C PRO A 31 -5.83 13.90 7.49
N GLN A 32 -6.77 13.59 8.39
CA GLN A 32 -7.49 14.63 9.15
C GLN A 32 -8.01 14.23 10.52
N ARG A 33 -8.25 12.94 10.79
CA ARG A 33 -8.90 12.52 12.04
C ARG A 33 -7.99 12.79 13.25
N PRO A 34 -8.45 13.52 14.29
CA PRO A 34 -7.58 13.96 15.37
C PRO A 34 -7.28 12.88 16.41
N ASP A 35 -8.04 11.78 16.39
CA ASP A 35 -7.90 10.63 17.28
C ASP A 35 -6.91 9.57 16.76
N ASN A 36 -6.30 9.79 15.59
CA ASN A 36 -5.12 9.08 15.12
C ASN A 36 -3.95 10.07 14.90
N TRP A 37 -4.25 11.23 14.30
CA TRP A 37 -3.23 12.20 13.89
C TRP A 37 -3.12 13.39 14.85
N ARG A 38 -1.98 13.46 15.54
CA ARG A 38 -1.72 14.51 16.55
C ARG A 38 -1.90 15.94 16.02
N LEU A 39 -2.28 16.84 16.92
CA LEU A 39 -2.40 18.28 16.66
C LEU A 39 -3.34 18.59 15.48
N GLY A 40 -4.47 17.89 15.40
CA GLY A 40 -5.45 18.03 14.33
C GLY A 40 -4.89 17.68 12.95
N ALA A 41 -4.05 16.65 12.88
CA ALA A 41 -3.37 16.15 11.69
C ALA A 41 -2.40 17.12 10.97
N LYS A 42 -2.13 18.32 11.49
CA LYS A 42 -1.29 19.29 10.75
C LYS A 42 0.14 18.81 10.46
N PRO A 43 0.83 18.10 11.37
CA PRO A 43 2.12 17.48 11.06
C PRO A 43 2.00 16.40 9.96
N ALA A 44 1.03 15.49 10.08
CA ALA A 44 0.79 14.43 9.10
C ALA A 44 0.48 15.01 7.71
N GLN A 45 -0.34 16.06 7.63
CA GLN A 45 -0.64 16.76 6.37
C GLN A 45 0.61 17.30 5.67
N ARG A 46 1.61 17.79 6.43
CA ARG A 46 2.89 18.22 5.84
C ARG A 46 3.69 17.04 5.31
N ALA A 47 3.77 15.94 6.07
CA ALA A 47 4.43 14.72 5.61
C ALA A 47 3.76 14.15 4.33
N TRP A 48 2.43 14.20 4.25
CA TRP A 48 1.70 13.83 3.04
C TRP A 48 2.04 14.70 1.84
N VAL A 49 2.19 16.01 2.03
CA VAL A 49 2.62 16.93 0.96
C VAL A 49 4.05 16.60 0.50
N GLU A 50 4.95 16.26 1.42
CA GLU A 50 6.32 15.85 1.09
C GLU A 50 6.32 14.56 0.26
N VAL A 51 5.58 13.53 0.68
CA VAL A 51 5.42 12.27 -0.06
C VAL A 51 4.81 12.52 -1.44
N ALA A 52 3.68 13.22 -1.51
CA ALA A 52 3.01 13.52 -2.78
C ALA A 52 3.91 14.32 -3.72
N SER A 53 4.67 15.29 -3.20
CA SER A 53 5.64 16.07 -3.99
C SER A 53 6.80 15.23 -4.47
N ALA A 54 7.28 14.28 -3.66
CA ALA A 54 8.34 13.35 -4.04
C ALA A 54 7.90 12.42 -5.17
N ILE A 55 6.69 11.85 -5.08
CA ILE A 55 6.09 10.99 -6.13
C ILE A 55 5.85 11.79 -7.41
N ALA A 56 5.32 13.02 -7.28
CA ALA A 56 4.92 13.83 -8.43
C ALA A 56 6.08 14.27 -9.34
N ARG A 57 7.32 14.03 -8.94
CA ARG A 57 8.52 14.15 -9.78
C ARG A 57 8.60 13.09 -10.87
N PHE A 58 7.97 11.93 -10.65
CA PHE A 58 8.12 10.74 -11.48
C PHE A 58 6.81 10.37 -12.21
N GLU A 59 5.67 10.58 -11.56
CA GLU A 59 4.36 10.23 -12.13
C GLU A 59 3.22 11.10 -11.59
N PRO A 60 2.06 11.16 -12.25
CA PRO A 60 0.90 11.89 -11.75
C PRO A 60 0.43 11.38 -10.38
N VAL A 61 0.00 12.29 -9.51
CA VAL A 61 -0.58 11.96 -8.20
C VAL A 61 -2.02 12.42 -8.13
N SER A 62 -2.91 11.58 -7.59
CA SER A 62 -4.29 11.93 -7.25
C SER A 62 -4.51 11.79 -5.74
N VAL A 63 -4.93 12.87 -5.07
CA VAL A 63 -5.22 12.86 -3.64
C VAL A 63 -6.73 12.99 -3.43
N GLY A 64 -7.32 11.98 -2.79
CA GLY A 64 -8.70 12.00 -2.30
C GLY A 64 -8.79 12.77 -0.98
N VAL A 65 -9.72 13.73 -0.89
CA VAL A 65 -9.84 14.64 0.25
C VAL A 65 -11.30 14.76 0.68
N ASN A 66 -11.55 14.73 2.00
CA ASN A 66 -12.86 15.07 2.55
C ASN A 66 -13.22 16.55 2.26
N HIS A 67 -14.51 16.85 2.15
CA HIS A 67 -15.01 18.16 1.72
C HIS A 67 -14.45 19.34 2.56
N ASP A 68 -14.30 19.15 3.86
CA ASP A 68 -13.87 20.12 4.86
C ASP A 68 -12.37 20.40 4.83
N GLN A 69 -11.58 19.51 4.22
CA GLN A 69 -10.15 19.72 3.99
C GLN A 69 -9.82 20.03 2.52
N TYR A 70 -10.79 20.03 1.61
CA TYR A 70 -10.54 20.18 0.17
C TYR A 70 -9.73 21.43 -0.16
N GLU A 71 -10.18 22.60 0.30
CA GLU A 71 -9.49 23.86 0.05
C GLU A 71 -8.10 23.86 0.69
N ASN A 72 -7.97 23.39 1.93
CA ASN A 72 -6.68 23.30 2.62
C ASN A 72 -5.68 22.42 1.85
N ALA A 73 -6.07 21.20 1.50
CA ALA A 73 -5.23 20.28 0.73
C ALA A 73 -4.84 20.86 -0.62
N ARG A 74 -5.79 21.49 -1.34
CA ARG A 74 -5.51 22.13 -2.63
C ARG A 74 -4.48 23.26 -2.53
N HIS A 75 -4.52 24.05 -1.46
CA HIS A 75 -3.54 25.13 -1.23
C HIS A 75 -2.16 24.59 -0.84
N GLN A 76 -2.08 23.46 -0.13
CA GLN A 76 -0.80 22.88 0.31
C GLN A 76 -0.13 22.01 -0.76
N LEU A 77 -0.90 21.27 -1.55
CA LEU A 77 -0.37 20.34 -2.56
C LEU A 77 0.10 21.07 -3.82
N PRO A 78 1.19 20.59 -4.47
CA PRO A 78 1.67 21.16 -5.73
C PRO A 78 0.57 21.24 -6.80
N PRO A 79 0.53 22.29 -7.65
CA PRO A 79 -0.57 22.52 -8.60
C PRO A 79 -0.85 21.36 -9.57
N HIS A 80 0.16 20.56 -9.89
CA HIS A 80 0.04 19.41 -10.81
C HIS A 80 -0.46 18.13 -10.14
N VAL A 81 -0.52 18.07 -8.80
CA VAL A 81 -1.21 16.99 -8.09
C VAL A 81 -2.71 17.17 -8.27
N ARG A 82 -3.42 16.15 -8.73
CA ARG A 82 -4.88 16.18 -8.86
C ARG A 82 -5.52 16.05 -7.49
N VAL A 83 -6.41 16.96 -7.11
CA VAL A 83 -7.18 16.89 -5.86
C VAL A 83 -8.63 16.55 -6.20
N VAL A 84 -9.14 15.48 -5.59
CA VAL A 84 -10.50 14.97 -5.82
C VAL A 84 -11.23 14.87 -4.49
N GLU A 85 -12.47 15.32 -4.44
CA GLU A 85 -13.28 15.16 -3.23
C GLU A 85 -13.72 13.69 -3.11
N ILE A 86 -13.23 13.01 -2.08
CA ILE A 86 -13.53 11.61 -1.75
C ILE A 86 -13.64 11.55 -0.23
N SER A 87 -14.82 11.24 0.30
CA SER A 87 -14.96 11.02 1.74
C SER A 87 -14.29 9.71 2.15
N SER A 88 -13.53 9.75 3.25
CA SER A 88 -12.83 8.64 3.90
C SER A 88 -12.85 8.83 5.42
N ASP A 89 -12.74 7.75 6.20
CA ASP A 89 -12.70 7.78 7.67
C ASP A 89 -11.25 7.90 8.18
N ASP A 90 -10.27 7.33 7.47
CA ASP A 90 -8.84 7.67 7.62
C ASP A 90 -8.12 7.78 6.25
N ALA A 91 -6.78 7.80 6.23
CA ALA A 91 -5.96 8.15 5.06
C ALA A 91 -5.07 7.03 4.50
N TRP A 92 -5.46 5.77 4.70
CA TRP A 92 -4.70 4.59 4.31
C TRP A 92 -5.13 4.07 2.93
N MET A 93 -4.72 4.79 1.89
CA MET A 93 -5.12 4.50 0.51
C MET A 93 -4.67 3.11 0.03
N ARG A 94 -3.59 2.55 0.58
CA ARG A 94 -3.15 1.19 0.28
C ARG A 94 -4.20 0.14 0.63
N ASP A 95 -4.86 0.33 1.76
CA ASP A 95 -5.63 -0.72 2.41
C ASP A 95 -7.11 -0.67 2.06
N CYS A 96 -7.69 0.53 2.11
CA CYS A 96 -9.08 0.75 1.69
C CYS A 96 -9.21 1.12 0.21
N GLY A 97 -8.10 1.33 -0.50
CA GLY A 97 -8.11 1.69 -1.91
C GLY A 97 -8.32 0.52 -2.85
N PRO A 98 -8.47 0.81 -4.16
CA PRO A 98 -8.67 -0.21 -5.16
C PRO A 98 -7.39 -1.01 -5.44
N THR A 99 -7.50 -2.34 -5.50
CA THR A 99 -6.45 -3.16 -6.13
C THR A 99 -6.69 -3.21 -7.63
N PHE A 100 -5.86 -2.55 -8.42
CA PHE A 100 -6.00 -2.57 -9.87
C PHE A 100 -5.49 -3.89 -10.48
N VAL A 101 -6.21 -4.38 -11.49
CA VAL A 101 -5.86 -5.56 -12.28
C VAL A 101 -5.87 -5.21 -13.77
N VAL A 102 -5.02 -5.89 -14.54
CA VAL A 102 -4.84 -5.68 -15.98
C VAL A 102 -4.95 -6.98 -16.76
N ASP A 103 -5.44 -6.89 -17.99
CA ASP A 103 -5.39 -7.98 -18.97
C ASP A 103 -4.29 -7.75 -20.03
N ASP A 104 -4.04 -8.75 -20.86
CA ASP A 104 -3.03 -8.68 -21.94
C ASP A 104 -3.38 -7.68 -23.06
N SER A 105 -4.61 -7.17 -23.08
CA SER A 105 -5.05 -6.11 -24.00
C SER A 105 -4.80 -4.69 -23.45
N GLY A 106 -4.31 -4.58 -22.21
CA GLY A 106 -4.09 -3.33 -21.52
C GLY A 106 -5.36 -2.73 -20.89
N THR A 107 -6.47 -3.49 -20.81
CA THR A 107 -7.65 -3.05 -20.07
C THR A 107 -7.34 -3.05 -18.58
N VAL A 108 -7.75 -2.00 -17.86
CA VAL A 108 -7.61 -1.89 -16.41
C VAL A 108 -8.98 -2.02 -15.76
N ARG A 109 -9.06 -2.84 -14.70
CA ARG A 109 -10.21 -3.00 -13.80
C ARG A 109 -9.75 -2.91 -12.34
N ILE A 110 -10.71 -2.89 -11.43
CA ILE A 110 -10.46 -2.84 -9.98
C ILE A 110 -11.00 -4.07 -9.29
N VAL A 111 -10.28 -4.61 -8.33
CA VAL A 111 -10.82 -5.46 -7.27
C VAL A 111 -11.15 -4.57 -6.08
N ASP A 112 -12.41 -4.63 -5.67
CA ASP A 112 -13.00 -3.92 -4.54
C ASP A 112 -13.22 -4.93 -3.41
N TRP A 113 -12.30 -4.90 -2.43
CA TRP A 113 -12.32 -5.77 -1.26
C TRP A 113 -13.34 -5.30 -0.22
N VAL A 114 -13.71 -6.19 0.70
CA VAL A 114 -14.36 -5.74 1.93
C VAL A 114 -13.27 -5.15 2.83
N PHE A 115 -13.43 -3.91 3.26
CA PHE A 115 -12.57 -3.25 4.22
C PHE A 115 -13.28 -3.16 5.58
N ASN A 116 -12.55 -3.44 6.67
CA ASN A 116 -13.11 -3.40 8.01
C ASN A 116 -12.24 -2.70 9.06
N ALA A 117 -11.35 -1.80 8.65
CA ALA A 117 -10.39 -1.15 9.55
C ALA A 117 -9.53 -2.17 10.32
N TRP A 118 -8.94 -3.13 9.59
CA TRP A 118 -7.97 -4.12 10.08
C TRP A 118 -8.43 -4.97 11.27
N GLY A 119 -9.70 -5.41 11.28
CA GLY A 119 -10.20 -6.30 12.33
C GLY A 119 -11.68 -6.11 12.68
N GLY A 120 -12.33 -5.08 12.13
CA GLY A 120 -13.73 -4.80 12.36
C GLY A 120 -14.04 -4.57 13.83
N LEU A 121 -15.15 -5.15 14.30
CA LEU A 121 -15.54 -5.06 15.72
C LEU A 121 -14.80 -6.05 16.63
N HIS A 122 -13.89 -6.86 16.08
CA HIS A 122 -13.09 -7.80 16.87
C HIS A 122 -11.86 -7.08 17.45
N ASP A 123 -11.01 -6.53 16.57
CA ASP A 123 -9.73 -5.88 16.90
C ASP A 123 -9.40 -4.71 15.94
N GLY A 124 -10.39 -4.16 15.24
CA GLY A 124 -10.16 -3.08 14.30
C GLY A 124 -9.75 -1.76 14.96
N LEU A 125 -9.05 -0.92 14.18
CA LEU A 125 -8.39 0.30 14.69
C LEU A 125 -9.32 1.48 14.91
N TYR A 126 -10.48 1.50 14.26
CA TYR A 126 -11.50 2.50 14.49
C TYR A 126 -12.91 2.05 14.08
N PHE A 127 -13.93 2.78 14.54
CA PHE A 127 -15.30 2.67 14.06
C PHE A 127 -15.95 4.07 13.88
N PRO A 128 -16.70 4.32 12.78
CA PRO A 128 -16.96 3.43 11.64
C PRO A 128 -15.88 3.49 10.54
N TRP A 129 -16.01 2.65 9.52
CA TRP A 129 -15.15 2.57 8.32
C TRP A 129 -15.98 2.54 7.02
N ASP A 130 -17.22 3.01 7.07
CA ASP A 130 -18.16 2.93 5.95
C ASP A 130 -17.75 3.83 4.78
N LYS A 131 -17.03 4.94 5.04
CA LYS A 131 -16.53 5.81 3.98
C LYS A 131 -15.31 5.21 3.30
N ASP A 132 -14.44 4.56 4.07
CA ASP A 132 -13.26 3.87 3.56
C ASP A 132 -13.64 2.71 2.64
N GLN A 133 -14.63 1.90 3.03
CA GLN A 133 -15.18 0.84 2.18
C GLN A 133 -15.69 1.34 0.81
N LEU A 134 -16.07 2.62 0.69
CA LEU A 134 -16.59 3.19 -0.56
C LEU A 134 -15.48 3.81 -1.45
N VAL A 135 -14.24 3.89 -0.98
CA VAL A 135 -13.13 4.48 -1.73
C VAL A 135 -12.90 3.77 -3.08
N PRO A 136 -12.83 2.42 -3.19
CA PRO A 136 -12.58 1.75 -4.46
C PRO A 136 -13.68 2.01 -5.48
N ALA A 137 -14.94 2.00 -5.04
CA ALA A 137 -16.10 2.29 -5.89
C ALA A 137 -16.11 3.74 -6.41
N LYS A 138 -15.72 4.72 -5.58
CA LYS A 138 -15.57 6.12 -6.01
C LYS A 138 -14.42 6.27 -7.02
N VAL A 139 -13.28 5.64 -6.76
CA VAL A 139 -12.14 5.65 -7.70
C VAL A 139 -12.52 5.02 -9.04
N ALA A 140 -13.26 3.89 -9.02
CA ALA A 140 -13.76 3.24 -10.23
C ALA A 140 -14.62 4.18 -11.09
N GLU A 141 -15.54 4.93 -10.50
CA GLU A 141 -16.36 5.92 -11.21
C GLU A 141 -15.54 7.11 -11.74
N ILE A 142 -14.60 7.63 -10.94
CA ILE A 142 -13.73 8.74 -11.34
C ILE A 142 -12.85 8.35 -12.53
N GLU A 143 -12.36 7.12 -12.53
CA GLU A 143 -11.45 6.60 -13.54
C GLU A 143 -12.18 5.90 -14.70
N GLY A 144 -13.49 5.69 -14.59
CA GLY A 144 -14.29 5.04 -15.62
C GLY A 144 -13.87 3.59 -15.89
N VAL A 145 -13.46 2.86 -14.86
CA VAL A 145 -13.02 1.46 -14.94
C VAL A 145 -14.02 0.54 -14.23
N ASP A 146 -14.28 -0.63 -14.79
CA ASP A 146 -15.16 -1.62 -14.17
C ASP A 146 -14.51 -2.24 -12.92
N ARG A 147 -15.33 -2.77 -12.01
CA ARG A 147 -14.85 -3.36 -10.74
C ARG A 147 -15.44 -4.75 -10.47
N TYR A 148 -14.65 -5.60 -9.84
CA TYR A 148 -15.06 -6.87 -9.26
C TYR A 148 -15.25 -6.69 -7.75
N GLN A 149 -16.36 -7.17 -7.20
CA GLN A 149 -16.60 -7.10 -5.76
C GLN A 149 -16.13 -8.40 -5.12
N ALA A 150 -15.02 -8.35 -4.39
CA ALA A 150 -14.44 -9.53 -3.76
C ALA A 150 -15.17 -9.87 -2.44
N PRO A 151 -15.52 -11.14 -2.19
CA PRO A 151 -16.25 -11.56 -0.99
C PRO A 151 -15.31 -11.82 0.21
N LEU A 152 -14.21 -11.05 0.32
CA LEU A 152 -13.16 -11.27 1.31
C LEU A 152 -12.81 -9.95 2.00
N VAL A 153 -12.65 -10.00 3.33
CA VAL A 153 -12.04 -8.90 4.07
C VAL A 153 -10.55 -8.90 3.77
N MET A 154 -10.04 -7.85 3.14
CA MET A 154 -8.64 -7.74 2.71
C MET A 154 -8.20 -6.29 2.62
N GLU A 155 -6.91 -6.09 2.85
CA GLU A 155 -6.22 -4.82 2.69
C GLU A 155 -5.07 -4.97 1.69
N GLY A 156 -4.83 -3.96 0.83
CA GLY A 156 -3.77 -4.02 -0.17
C GLY A 156 -2.36 -4.18 0.42
N GLY A 157 -2.09 -3.70 1.64
CA GLY A 157 -0.79 -3.85 2.32
C GLY A 157 -0.53 -5.25 2.85
N SER A 158 -1.57 -6.08 2.95
CA SER A 158 -1.45 -7.46 3.47
C SER A 158 -0.82 -8.44 2.48
N PHE A 159 -0.65 -8.07 1.21
CA PHE A 159 -0.05 -8.93 0.18
C PHE A 159 0.84 -8.18 -0.82
N TYR A 160 1.73 -8.92 -1.48
CA TYR A 160 2.54 -8.46 -2.61
C TYR A 160 2.49 -9.47 -3.75
N THR A 161 2.52 -9.03 -5.02
CA THR A 161 2.64 -9.93 -6.17
C THR A 161 3.86 -9.63 -7.03
N ASP A 162 4.39 -10.67 -7.68
CA ASP A 162 5.43 -10.56 -8.71
C ASP A 162 4.88 -10.31 -10.12
N GLY A 163 3.56 -10.22 -10.27
CA GLY A 163 2.88 -10.07 -11.57
C GLY A 163 2.96 -11.30 -12.48
N GLU A 164 3.65 -12.38 -12.08
CA GLU A 164 3.84 -13.59 -12.88
C GLU A 164 3.20 -14.83 -12.24
N GLY A 165 2.30 -14.61 -11.28
CA GLY A 165 1.49 -15.63 -10.65
C GLY A 165 1.90 -15.98 -9.22
N THR A 166 2.79 -15.22 -8.60
CA THR A 166 3.21 -15.46 -7.21
C THR A 166 2.73 -14.36 -6.30
N LEU A 167 2.31 -14.73 -5.09
CA LEU A 167 1.90 -13.82 -4.03
C LEU A 167 2.69 -14.06 -2.75
N LEU A 168 3.06 -13.00 -2.05
CA LEU A 168 3.59 -12.98 -0.69
C LEU A 168 2.52 -12.45 0.26
N THR A 169 2.39 -13.07 1.44
CA THR A 169 1.47 -12.64 2.51
C THR A 169 1.98 -13.17 3.86
N THR A 170 1.38 -12.73 4.97
CA THR A 170 1.59 -13.30 6.31
C THR A 170 0.42 -14.16 6.77
N GLU A 171 0.72 -15.19 7.56
CA GLU A 171 -0.28 -16.03 8.25
C GLU A 171 -0.96 -15.24 9.37
N GLU A 172 -0.18 -14.46 10.14
CA GLU A 172 -0.66 -13.61 11.25
C GLU A 172 -1.81 -12.68 10.82
N CYS A 173 -1.73 -12.08 9.63
CA CYS A 173 -2.76 -11.17 9.13
C CYS A 173 -3.97 -11.92 8.56
N LEU A 174 -3.79 -12.70 7.48
CA LEU A 174 -4.96 -13.20 6.74
C LEU A 174 -5.72 -14.31 7.48
N LEU A 175 -5.08 -14.97 8.45
CA LEU A 175 -5.71 -15.99 9.30
C LEU A 175 -6.15 -15.42 10.66
N SER A 176 -6.05 -14.10 10.87
CA SER A 176 -6.52 -13.46 12.09
C SER A 176 -8.04 -13.58 12.24
N ALA A 177 -8.51 -13.60 13.49
CA ALA A 177 -9.92 -13.75 13.79
C ALA A 177 -10.78 -12.54 13.34
N GLY A 178 -10.16 -11.35 13.22
CA GLY A 178 -10.80 -10.11 12.78
C GLY A 178 -10.95 -9.97 11.27
N ARG A 179 -10.31 -10.83 10.46
CA ARG A 179 -10.46 -10.86 9.00
C ARG A 179 -11.56 -11.81 8.59
N ASN A 180 -11.20 -13.06 8.28
CA ASN A 180 -12.07 -14.04 7.63
C ASN A 180 -12.21 -15.31 8.50
N PRO A 181 -12.74 -15.23 9.74
CA PRO A 181 -12.68 -16.31 10.73
C PRO A 181 -13.39 -17.61 10.33
N GLY A 182 -14.24 -17.57 9.30
CA GLY A 182 -14.92 -18.75 8.74
C GLY A 182 -14.13 -19.44 7.61
N LEU A 183 -13.02 -18.88 7.15
CA LEU A 183 -12.23 -19.37 6.02
C LEU A 183 -10.89 -19.93 6.51
N GLY A 184 -10.59 -21.16 6.11
CA GLY A 184 -9.25 -21.73 6.28
C GLY A 184 -8.30 -21.27 5.16
N ARG A 185 -6.99 -21.49 5.36
CA ARG A 185 -5.91 -21.13 4.42
C ARG A 185 -6.23 -21.46 2.96
N ALA A 186 -6.61 -22.70 2.67
CA ALA A 186 -6.89 -23.14 1.30
C ALA A 186 -8.08 -22.38 0.64
N ALA A 187 -9.06 -21.94 1.43
CA ALA A 187 -10.18 -21.16 0.91
C ALA A 187 -9.74 -19.72 0.60
N ILE A 188 -8.91 -19.12 1.46
CA ILE A 188 -8.30 -17.80 1.23
C ILE A 188 -7.40 -17.85 0.00
N GLU A 189 -6.52 -18.85 -0.11
CA GLU A 189 -5.66 -19.05 -1.30
C GLU A 189 -6.48 -19.08 -2.59
N ARG A 190 -7.59 -19.83 -2.63
CA ARG A 190 -8.46 -19.85 -3.81
C ARG A 190 -9.02 -18.46 -4.15
N HIS A 191 -9.45 -17.67 -3.15
CA HIS A 191 -9.90 -16.30 -3.39
C HIS A 191 -8.77 -15.41 -3.92
N LEU A 192 -7.57 -15.51 -3.36
CA LEU A 192 -6.40 -14.77 -3.85
C LEU A 192 -6.09 -15.17 -5.31
N GLN A 193 -6.13 -16.47 -5.62
CA GLN A 193 -5.92 -16.97 -6.99
C GLN A 193 -6.98 -16.41 -7.95
N ASP A 194 -8.26 -16.41 -7.56
CA ASP A 194 -9.37 -15.95 -8.38
C ASP A 194 -9.35 -14.43 -8.63
N TYR A 195 -8.96 -13.65 -7.63
CA TYR A 195 -9.03 -12.18 -7.67
C TYR A 195 -7.72 -11.48 -8.02
N LEU A 196 -6.57 -12.14 -7.88
CA LEU A 196 -5.27 -11.53 -8.19
C LEU A 196 -4.58 -12.19 -9.39
N GLY A 197 -5.13 -13.28 -9.93
CA GLY A 197 -4.52 -14.00 -11.06
C GLY A 197 -3.23 -14.72 -10.68
N VAL A 198 -3.07 -15.08 -9.40
CA VAL A 198 -1.89 -15.78 -8.86
C VAL A 198 -2.11 -17.28 -8.77
N GLU A 199 -1.05 -18.09 -8.87
CA GLU A 199 -1.06 -19.56 -8.75
C GLU A 199 -0.44 -20.03 -7.43
N VAL A 200 0.65 -19.40 -7.01
CA VAL A 200 1.42 -19.77 -5.83
C VAL A 200 1.32 -18.68 -4.77
N VAL A 201 0.98 -19.07 -3.55
CA VAL A 201 0.98 -18.19 -2.37
C VAL A 201 2.10 -18.62 -1.44
N ILE A 202 3.02 -17.70 -1.14
CA ILE A 202 4.11 -17.88 -0.20
C ILE A 202 3.70 -17.22 1.13
N TRP A 203 3.55 -18.05 2.16
CA TRP A 203 3.10 -17.66 3.49
C TRP A 203 4.29 -17.43 4.43
N LEU A 204 4.52 -16.17 4.77
CA LEU A 204 5.36 -15.77 5.90
C LEU A 204 4.58 -15.95 7.20
N GLU A 205 5.26 -16.13 8.33
CA GLU A 205 4.55 -16.46 9.57
C GLU A 205 3.96 -15.21 10.22
N HIS A 206 4.80 -14.22 10.51
CA HIS A 206 4.45 -13.03 11.29
C HIS A 206 4.92 -11.75 10.59
N GLY A 207 4.24 -10.65 10.83
CA GLY A 207 4.73 -9.30 10.52
C GLY A 207 5.53 -8.72 11.69
N ILE A 208 5.49 -7.40 11.86
CA ILE A 208 6.14 -6.68 12.97
C ILE A 208 5.22 -5.73 13.74
N ASP A 209 3.91 -5.77 13.45
CA ASP A 209 2.88 -4.87 13.95
C ASP A 209 1.58 -5.63 14.35
N PRO A 210 1.68 -6.62 15.27
CA PRO A 210 0.57 -7.53 15.60
C PRO A 210 -0.69 -6.83 16.15
N GLU A 211 -0.51 -5.67 16.77
CA GLU A 211 -1.58 -4.85 17.39
C GLU A 211 -2.09 -3.73 16.49
N GLU A 212 -1.51 -3.56 15.29
CA GLU A 212 -1.90 -2.52 14.34
C GLU A 212 -2.64 -3.14 13.14
N THR A 213 -1.91 -3.71 12.17
CA THR A 213 -2.55 -4.32 10.98
C THR A 213 -2.66 -5.85 11.10
N ASN A 214 -2.29 -6.42 12.25
CA ASN A 214 -2.08 -7.86 12.47
C ASN A 214 -0.95 -8.44 11.61
N GLY A 215 0.14 -7.69 11.43
CA GLY A 215 1.33 -8.23 10.79
C GLY A 215 1.30 -8.16 9.27
N HIS A 216 1.03 -7.00 8.67
CA HIS A 216 1.07 -6.85 7.21
C HIS A 216 2.42 -7.26 6.60
N VAL A 217 2.36 -7.77 5.37
CA VAL A 217 3.57 -8.22 4.66
C VAL A 217 4.41 -7.04 4.16
N ASP A 218 3.80 -5.89 3.88
CA ASP A 218 4.45 -4.71 3.33
C ASP A 218 5.44 -4.01 4.27
N ASP A 219 5.49 -4.43 5.53
CA ASP A 219 6.55 -4.04 6.47
C ASP A 219 7.70 -5.05 6.56
N VAL A 220 7.52 -6.28 6.05
CA VAL A 220 8.48 -7.37 6.23
C VAL A 220 9.08 -7.94 4.95
N ALA A 221 8.36 -7.96 3.83
CA ALA A 221 8.87 -8.45 2.56
C ALA A 221 8.10 -7.91 1.35
N CYS A 222 8.80 -7.70 0.24
CA CYS A 222 8.21 -7.32 -1.05
C CYS A 222 8.98 -7.96 -2.23
N PHE A 223 8.36 -7.93 -3.41
CA PHE A 223 9.06 -8.26 -4.65
C PHE A 223 9.78 -7.04 -5.23
N VAL A 224 11.06 -7.20 -5.54
CA VAL A 224 11.86 -6.20 -6.26
C VAL A 224 11.60 -6.30 -7.77
N ARG A 225 11.50 -7.54 -8.26
CA ARG A 225 11.24 -7.95 -9.65
C ARG A 225 10.88 -9.45 -9.64
N PRO A 226 10.42 -10.06 -10.74
CA PRO A 226 10.06 -11.48 -10.74
C PRO A 226 11.22 -12.38 -10.27
N GLY A 227 10.92 -13.27 -9.33
CA GLY A 227 11.89 -14.18 -8.70
C GLY A 227 12.86 -13.54 -7.70
N VAL A 228 12.77 -12.24 -7.42
CA VAL A 228 13.66 -11.52 -6.50
C VAL A 228 12.89 -10.77 -5.44
N VAL A 229 13.18 -11.07 -4.18
CA VAL A 229 12.50 -10.50 -3.02
C VAL A 229 13.46 -9.71 -2.14
N LEU A 230 12.92 -8.71 -1.46
CA LEU A 230 13.59 -7.97 -0.40
C LEU A 230 12.86 -8.28 0.91
N ALA A 231 13.60 -8.59 1.97
CA ALA A 231 13.04 -8.89 3.29
C ALA A 231 13.75 -8.08 4.39
N VAL A 232 13.02 -7.62 5.39
CA VAL A 232 13.63 -6.94 6.53
C VAL A 232 14.28 -7.92 7.50
N VAL A 233 15.38 -7.49 8.11
CA VAL A 233 16.10 -8.25 9.14
C VAL A 233 16.60 -7.30 10.24
N THR A 234 16.82 -7.84 11.42
CA THR A 234 17.64 -7.21 12.46
C THR A 234 18.79 -8.15 12.82
N GLU A 235 19.97 -7.59 13.06
CA GLU A 235 21.13 -8.36 13.54
C GLU A 235 21.20 -8.41 15.07
N ASP A 236 20.45 -7.54 15.78
CA ASP A 236 20.39 -7.58 17.25
C ASP A 236 19.52 -8.76 17.69
N ARG A 237 20.18 -9.80 18.21
CA ARG A 237 19.52 -11.00 18.74
C ARG A 237 18.64 -10.77 19.97
N ARG A 238 18.71 -9.58 20.59
CA ARG A 238 17.87 -9.18 21.72
C ARG A 238 16.61 -8.44 21.27
N ASP A 239 16.55 -8.03 20.01
CA ASP A 239 15.34 -7.47 19.43
C ASP A 239 14.26 -8.56 19.38
N TRP A 240 13.06 -8.25 19.86
CA TRP A 240 11.96 -9.21 19.91
C TRP A 240 11.55 -9.69 18.50
N ARG A 241 11.81 -8.85 17.48
CA ARG A 241 11.53 -9.15 16.06
C ARG A 241 12.55 -10.11 15.46
N TYR A 242 13.72 -10.31 16.08
CA TYR A 242 14.81 -11.12 15.50
C TYR A 242 14.34 -12.52 15.11
N GLY A 243 13.67 -13.23 16.03
CA GLY A 243 13.21 -14.59 15.78
C GLY A 243 12.23 -14.68 14.62
N LEU A 244 11.23 -13.78 14.60
CA LEU A 244 10.18 -13.69 13.59
C LEU A 244 10.78 -13.45 12.20
N LEU A 245 11.70 -12.49 12.09
CA LEU A 245 12.31 -12.11 10.81
C LEU A 245 13.28 -13.18 10.28
N GLN A 246 13.99 -13.88 11.16
CA GLN A 246 14.81 -15.02 10.74
C GLN A 246 13.95 -16.19 10.23
N ASP A 247 12.74 -16.36 10.78
CA ASP A 247 11.79 -17.35 10.29
C ASP A 247 11.31 -17.00 8.87
N ASN A 248 10.82 -15.78 8.68
CA ASN A 248 10.41 -15.27 7.37
C ASN A 248 11.54 -15.38 6.34
N LEU A 249 12.76 -15.00 6.70
CA LEU A 249 13.93 -15.10 5.84
C LEU A 249 14.22 -16.55 5.40
N ARG A 250 14.07 -17.52 6.31
CA ARG A 250 14.22 -18.95 6.00
C ARG A 250 13.15 -19.42 5.02
N ARG A 251 11.88 -19.10 5.29
CA ARG A 251 10.74 -19.44 4.42
C ARG A 251 10.93 -18.91 3.00
N LEU A 252 11.36 -17.65 2.85
CA LEU A 252 11.66 -17.05 1.54
C LEU A 252 12.77 -17.80 0.81
N ARG A 253 13.87 -18.13 1.49
CA ARG A 253 15.01 -18.85 0.90
C ARG A 253 14.69 -20.29 0.49
N ASP A 254 13.71 -20.90 1.14
CA ASP A 254 13.25 -22.26 0.86
C ASP A 254 12.11 -22.31 -0.18
N SER A 255 11.59 -21.15 -0.60
CA SER A 255 10.46 -21.04 -1.53
C SER A 255 10.89 -20.96 -3.00
N CYS A 256 10.00 -21.43 -3.86
CA CYS A 256 10.02 -21.18 -5.29
C CYS A 256 8.76 -20.40 -5.70
N ASP A 257 8.89 -19.59 -6.74
CA ASP A 257 7.78 -18.84 -7.32
C ASP A 257 6.93 -19.68 -8.29
N ALA A 258 5.86 -19.11 -8.83
CA ALA A 258 4.94 -19.79 -9.74
C ALA A 258 5.56 -20.24 -11.07
N LYS A 259 6.74 -19.72 -11.43
CA LYS A 259 7.51 -20.16 -12.61
C LYS A 259 8.58 -21.20 -12.24
N GLY A 260 8.62 -21.64 -10.99
CA GLY A 260 9.57 -22.64 -10.49
C GLY A 260 10.97 -22.08 -10.22
N ARG A 261 11.15 -20.74 -10.21
CA ARG A 261 12.44 -20.13 -9.85
C ARG A 261 12.56 -20.15 -8.33
N ARG A 262 13.73 -20.55 -7.82
CA ARG A 262 14.06 -20.33 -6.42
C ARG A 262 14.25 -18.83 -6.19
N LEU A 263 13.67 -18.29 -5.12
CA LEU A 263 13.75 -16.87 -4.85
C LEU A 263 15.19 -16.40 -4.57
N GLU A 264 15.62 -15.35 -5.25
CA GLU A 264 16.79 -14.55 -4.89
C GLU A 264 16.39 -13.59 -3.76
N VAL A 265 16.94 -13.77 -2.56
CA VAL A 265 16.53 -13.01 -1.37
C VAL A 265 17.60 -12.00 -0.98
N HIS A 266 17.27 -10.70 -1.09
CA HIS A 266 18.04 -9.60 -0.52
C HIS A 266 17.46 -9.19 0.84
N THR A 267 18.27 -8.53 1.65
CA THR A 267 17.86 -8.09 2.99
C THR A 267 18.01 -6.59 3.17
N LEU A 268 17.11 -6.00 3.94
CA LEU A 268 17.14 -4.60 4.39
C LEU A 268 17.23 -4.59 5.92
N PRO A 269 18.09 -3.76 6.55
CA PRO A 269 18.08 -3.64 8.01
C PRO A 269 16.75 -3.02 8.49
N LEU A 270 16.36 -3.29 9.72
CA LEU A 270 15.39 -2.46 10.43
C LEU A 270 16.07 -1.24 11.06
N PRO A 271 15.36 -0.10 11.20
CA PRO A 271 15.79 0.97 12.10
C PRO A 271 15.74 0.50 13.56
N ALA A 272 16.33 1.29 14.46
CA ALA A 272 16.09 1.13 15.88
C ALA A 272 14.58 1.16 16.21
N GLU A 273 14.18 0.49 17.29
CA GLU A 273 12.79 0.50 17.75
C GLU A 273 12.33 1.94 18.02
N VAL A 274 11.29 2.38 17.32
CA VAL A 274 10.72 3.71 17.48
C VAL A 274 9.63 3.65 18.54
N VAL A 275 9.75 4.51 19.55
CA VAL A 275 8.80 4.62 20.66
C VAL A 275 8.12 5.98 20.62
N VAL A 276 6.80 5.98 20.77
CA VAL A 276 5.98 7.20 20.84
C VAL A 276 6.31 7.95 22.13
N THR A 277 6.62 9.24 22.01
CA THR A 277 6.94 10.10 23.17
C THR A 277 5.70 10.68 23.84
N GLU A 278 5.85 11.23 25.05
CA GLU A 278 4.77 11.95 25.74
C GLU A 278 4.23 13.13 24.91
N GLU A 279 5.10 13.89 24.24
CA GLU A 279 4.70 15.03 23.42
C GLU A 279 3.90 14.58 22.19
N GLU A 280 4.29 13.47 21.57
CA GLU A 280 3.63 12.93 20.38
C GLU A 280 2.26 12.36 20.70
N ALA A 281 2.12 11.64 21.82
CA ALA A 281 0.85 11.10 22.28
C ALA A 281 -0.11 12.20 22.77
N TRP A 282 0.41 13.25 23.42
CA TRP A 282 -0.42 14.32 24.00
C TRP A 282 -1.29 15.04 22.97
N GLY A 283 -0.83 15.13 21.73
CA GLY A 283 -1.56 15.82 20.67
C GLY A 283 -2.70 15.01 20.04
N VAL A 284 -2.93 13.76 20.45
CA VAL A 284 -3.93 12.85 19.86
C VAL A 284 -5.18 12.80 20.74
N ASP A 285 -6.35 12.96 20.14
CA ASP A 285 -7.62 12.86 20.85
C ASP A 285 -7.89 11.40 21.27
N VAL A 286 -8.47 11.22 22.45
CA VAL A 286 -8.98 9.90 22.87
C VAL A 286 -10.44 9.79 22.47
N ALA A 287 -10.74 8.87 21.56
CA ALA A 287 -12.09 8.60 21.09
C ALA A 287 -12.52 7.16 21.39
N MET A 288 -13.77 6.99 21.82
CA MET A 288 -14.34 5.65 22.00
C MET A 288 -14.46 4.98 20.64
N GLY A 289 -13.89 3.78 20.53
CA GLY A 289 -13.92 3.01 19.29
C GLY A 289 -12.77 3.32 18.35
N SER A 290 -11.74 4.05 18.80
CA SER A 290 -10.45 4.21 18.10
C SER A 290 -9.32 3.67 18.96
N THR A 291 -8.30 3.06 18.35
CA THR A 291 -7.10 2.60 19.05
C THR A 291 -6.39 3.80 19.68
N PRO A 292 -6.16 3.81 21.00
CA PRO A 292 -5.49 4.93 21.65
C PRO A 292 -4.02 5.00 21.21
N ARG A 293 -3.50 6.23 21.08
CA ARG A 293 -2.06 6.48 20.86
C ARG A 293 -1.44 6.92 22.18
N MET A 294 -0.61 6.07 22.77
CA MET A 294 -0.06 6.25 24.10
C MET A 294 1.46 6.44 24.07
N ALA A 295 1.97 7.22 25.02
CA ALA A 295 3.40 7.31 25.23
C ALA A 295 3.96 5.94 25.63
N GLY A 296 5.05 5.51 24.98
CA GLY A 296 5.61 4.17 25.17
C GLY A 296 5.17 3.14 24.14
N ASP A 297 4.16 3.45 23.30
CA ASP A 297 3.77 2.57 22.20
C ASP A 297 4.94 2.40 21.23
N LYS A 298 5.07 1.17 20.71
CA LYS A 298 6.11 0.80 19.76
C LYS A 298 5.55 0.94 18.36
N ALA A 299 6.15 1.79 17.55
CA ALA A 299 5.74 1.96 16.17
C ALA A 299 6.56 1.03 15.24
N ALA A 300 5.89 0.42 14.29
CA ALA A 300 6.47 -0.56 13.35
C ALA A 300 7.30 0.10 12.24
N ALA A 301 8.39 0.77 12.63
CA ALA A 301 9.28 1.44 11.68
C ALA A 301 9.93 0.43 10.73
N SER A 302 9.66 0.55 9.43
CA SER A 302 10.27 -0.26 8.39
C SER A 302 10.68 0.59 7.17
N TYR A 303 11.93 0.45 6.73
CA TYR A 303 12.37 1.03 5.47
C TYR A 303 11.74 0.34 4.25
N LEU A 304 11.19 -0.87 4.43
CA LEU A 304 10.54 -1.64 3.37
C LEU A 304 9.20 -1.05 2.97
N ASN A 305 8.58 -0.24 3.84
CA ASN A 305 7.34 0.49 3.59
C ASN A 305 7.57 1.71 2.66
N TYR A 306 8.37 1.53 1.61
CA TYR A 306 8.59 2.50 0.54
C TYR A 306 7.55 2.34 -0.57
N ALA A 307 7.29 3.41 -1.32
CA ALA A 307 6.48 3.30 -2.55
C ALA A 307 7.40 3.20 -3.78
N LEU A 308 7.14 2.24 -4.67
CA LEU A 308 7.70 2.26 -6.02
C LEU A 308 6.83 3.12 -6.93
N VAL A 309 7.49 3.92 -7.76
CA VAL A 309 6.87 4.77 -8.78
C VAL A 309 7.69 4.65 -10.06
N GLU A 310 7.18 5.08 -11.21
CA GLU A 310 7.80 4.89 -12.54
C GLU A 310 9.34 5.02 -12.53
N GLY A 311 9.84 6.17 -12.06
CA GLY A 311 11.27 6.50 -12.04
C GLY A 311 11.90 6.57 -10.66
N GLY A 312 11.21 6.14 -9.59
CA GLY A 312 11.64 6.44 -8.22
C GLY A 312 11.29 5.38 -7.18
N VAL A 313 12.00 5.45 -6.06
CA VAL A 313 11.68 4.72 -4.82
C VAL A 313 11.55 5.76 -3.72
N ILE A 314 10.35 5.93 -3.16
CA ILE A 314 10.08 6.91 -2.11
C ILE A 314 10.23 6.22 -0.77
N MET A 315 11.43 6.33 -0.19
CA MET A 315 11.82 5.61 1.01
C MET A 315 11.60 6.46 2.27
N PRO A 316 10.91 5.96 3.30
CA PRO A 316 10.88 6.63 4.59
C PRO A 316 12.24 6.58 5.27
N VAL A 317 12.61 7.65 5.99
CA VAL A 317 13.78 7.70 6.88
C VAL A 317 13.38 8.07 8.30
N PHE A 318 14.18 7.66 9.29
CA PHE A 318 13.82 7.72 10.71
C PHE A 318 14.85 8.44 11.60
N ASP A 319 15.78 9.18 11.00
CA ASP A 319 16.94 9.78 11.69
C ASP A 319 17.80 8.71 12.39
N ASP A 320 17.95 7.57 11.72
CA ASP A 320 18.60 6.37 12.23
C ASP A 320 19.86 6.04 11.40
N PRO A 321 20.95 5.52 12.00
CA PRO A 321 22.17 5.18 11.25
C PRO A 321 21.96 4.22 10.08
N GLN A 322 20.91 3.40 10.12
CA GLN A 322 20.57 2.47 9.04
C GLN A 322 19.87 3.16 7.85
N ASP A 323 19.47 4.44 7.96
CA ASP A 323 18.89 5.21 6.84
C ASP A 323 19.81 5.14 5.61
N ALA A 324 21.10 5.35 5.81
CA ALA A 324 22.10 5.34 4.74
C ALA A 324 22.31 3.93 4.16
N VAL A 325 22.25 2.88 5.00
CA VAL A 325 22.41 1.49 4.59
C VAL A 325 21.21 1.02 3.78
N ALA A 326 20.01 1.35 4.24
CA ALA A 326 18.76 1.07 3.54
C ALA A 326 18.73 1.76 2.18
N LYS A 327 19.05 3.06 2.13
CA LYS A 327 19.12 3.83 0.88
C LYS A 327 20.09 3.21 -0.12
N ALA A 328 21.33 2.92 0.29
CA ALA A 328 22.34 2.33 -0.60
C ALA A 328 21.94 0.94 -1.10
N THR A 329 21.23 0.17 -0.27
CA THR A 329 20.69 -1.14 -0.66
C THR A 329 19.62 -0.99 -1.74
N LEU A 330 18.66 -0.07 -1.56
CA LEU A 330 17.63 0.20 -2.56
C LEU A 330 18.21 0.76 -3.87
N GLU A 331 19.21 1.65 -3.80
CA GLU A 331 19.89 2.17 -5.01
C GLU A 331 20.55 1.05 -5.83
N ARG A 332 21.13 0.06 -5.15
CA ARG A 332 21.73 -1.11 -5.81
C ARG A 332 20.67 -2.03 -6.43
N LEU A 333 19.53 -2.20 -5.76
CA LEU A 333 18.44 -3.09 -6.22
C LEU A 333 17.61 -2.47 -7.34
N PHE A 334 17.48 -1.14 -7.36
CA PHE A 334 16.74 -0.38 -8.35
C PHE A 334 17.66 0.61 -9.08
N PRO A 335 18.66 0.14 -9.86
CA PRO A 335 19.67 1.01 -10.48
C PRO A 335 19.11 2.00 -11.52
N HIS A 336 17.86 1.83 -11.93
CA HIS A 336 17.15 2.68 -12.88
C HIS A 336 16.11 3.59 -12.22
N ARG A 337 15.97 3.54 -10.89
CA ARG A 337 15.06 4.40 -10.12
C ARG A 337 15.87 5.24 -9.15
N GLU A 338 15.50 6.51 -9.05
CA GLU A 338 16.08 7.39 -8.05
C GLU A 338 15.49 7.09 -6.66
N VAL A 339 16.34 6.81 -5.68
CA VAL A 339 15.88 6.65 -4.29
C VAL A 339 15.76 8.03 -3.63
N VAL A 340 14.53 8.44 -3.36
CA VAL A 340 14.18 9.72 -2.72
C VAL A 340 13.73 9.45 -1.29
N THR A 341 14.38 10.09 -0.33
CA THR A 341 14.05 9.94 1.08
C THR A 341 13.04 10.98 1.55
N VAL A 342 12.11 10.57 2.40
CA VAL A 342 11.12 11.44 3.06
C VAL A 342 11.07 11.12 4.55
N ALA A 343 10.80 12.10 5.41
CA ALA A 343 10.73 11.87 6.85
C ALA A 343 9.53 10.97 7.18
N GLY A 344 9.80 9.75 7.68
CA GLY A 344 8.78 8.74 7.92
C GLY A 344 8.10 8.85 9.29
N ARG A 345 8.67 9.62 10.22
CA ARG A 345 8.26 9.64 11.64
C ARG A 345 6.80 10.05 11.83
N GLU A 346 6.34 11.13 11.22
CA GLU A 346 4.97 11.63 11.44
C GLU A 346 3.90 10.68 10.88
N ILE A 347 4.19 9.96 9.79
CA ILE A 347 3.28 8.96 9.22
C ILE A 347 3.26 7.73 10.13
N LEU A 348 4.45 7.32 10.59
CA LEU A 348 4.66 6.17 11.46
C LEU A 348 3.90 6.26 12.78
N LEU A 349 3.78 7.47 13.37
CA LEU A 349 2.98 7.68 14.58
C LEU A 349 1.50 7.30 14.42
N GLY A 350 0.99 7.26 13.18
CA GLY A 350 -0.37 6.83 12.87
C GLY A 350 -0.53 5.34 12.55
N GLY A 351 0.56 4.55 12.51
CA GLY A 351 0.52 3.10 12.35
C GLY A 351 1.09 2.51 11.05
N GLY A 352 1.69 3.31 10.16
CA GLY A 352 2.22 2.81 8.88
C GLY A 352 3.21 3.77 8.21
N ASN A 353 3.50 3.61 6.92
CA ASN A 353 4.38 4.56 6.22
C ASN A 353 4.01 4.80 4.74
N VAL A 354 4.98 5.25 3.94
CA VAL A 354 4.80 5.67 2.54
C VAL A 354 4.02 4.65 1.71
N HIS A 355 4.31 3.35 1.85
CA HIS A 355 3.58 2.31 1.13
C HIS A 355 2.11 2.24 1.56
N CYS A 356 1.81 2.31 2.87
CA CYS A 356 0.45 2.24 3.41
C CYS A 356 -0.45 3.43 2.98
N ILE A 357 0.14 4.56 2.61
CA ILE A 357 -0.60 5.77 2.25
C ILE A 357 -0.74 5.98 0.73
N THR A 358 -0.23 5.03 -0.06
CA THR A 358 -0.20 5.10 -1.53
C THR A 358 -0.85 3.88 -2.17
N GLN A 359 -1.42 4.07 -3.36
CA GLN A 359 -1.94 2.98 -4.20
C GLN A 359 -1.64 3.29 -5.67
N GLN A 360 -0.77 2.50 -6.27
CA GLN A 360 -0.43 2.59 -7.68
C GLN A 360 -1.60 2.17 -8.57
N GLN A 361 -1.80 2.93 -9.65
CA GLN A 361 -2.64 2.55 -10.78
C GLN A 361 -1.72 2.16 -11.95
N PRO A 362 -1.75 0.90 -12.41
CA PRO A 362 -0.91 0.45 -13.50
C PRO A 362 -1.29 1.15 -14.80
N ARG A 363 -0.32 1.23 -15.72
CA ARG A 363 -0.56 1.71 -17.08
C ARG A 363 -1.45 0.73 -17.83
N GLY A 364 -2.48 1.26 -18.48
CA GLY A 364 -3.33 0.52 -19.40
C GLY A 364 -3.44 1.20 -20.76
N ASP A 365 -3.90 0.45 -21.75
CA ASP A 365 -4.25 0.95 -23.07
C ASP A 365 -5.67 1.53 -23.03
N ARG A 366 -5.81 2.72 -22.43
CA ARG A 366 -7.09 3.42 -22.52
C ARG A 366 -7.35 3.88 -23.95
N ALA A 367 -8.52 3.52 -24.50
CA ALA A 367 -9.22 4.41 -25.41
C ALA A 367 -9.49 5.72 -24.66
N ALA A 368 -9.00 6.85 -25.19
CA ALA A 368 -9.06 8.16 -24.54
C ALA A 368 -10.42 8.41 -23.87
N GLY A 369 -10.41 8.57 -22.54
CA GLY A 369 -11.60 8.99 -21.81
C GLY A 369 -11.99 10.42 -22.19
N PRO A 370 -13.24 10.85 -21.95
CA PRO A 370 -13.74 12.17 -22.34
C PRO A 370 -12.99 13.36 -21.69
N PHE A 371 -12.11 13.09 -20.72
CA PHE A 371 -11.30 14.10 -20.02
C PHE A 371 -9.80 14.04 -20.36
N ASP A 372 -9.38 13.15 -21.26
CA ASP A 372 -7.98 13.06 -21.67
C ASP A 372 -7.68 14.01 -22.84
N GLY A 373 -7.51 15.28 -22.51
CA GLY A 373 -7.22 16.35 -23.47
C GLY A 373 -5.83 16.26 -24.15
N ARG A 374 -5.03 15.23 -23.89
CA ARG A 374 -3.64 15.15 -24.38
C ARG A 374 -3.41 14.18 -25.54
N ARG A 375 -4.28 13.17 -25.76
CA ARG A 375 -4.08 12.20 -26.87
C ARG A 375 -4.74 12.56 -28.20
N GLN A 376 -5.57 13.61 -28.27
CA GLN A 376 -6.16 14.06 -29.55
C GLN A 376 -5.20 14.89 -30.41
N GLN A 377 -4.08 15.38 -29.86
CA GLN A 377 -3.12 16.18 -30.62
C GLN A 377 -2.15 15.28 -31.44
N ASP A 378 -1.59 14.23 -30.82
CA ASP A 378 -0.58 13.37 -31.47
C ASP A 378 -1.11 12.53 -32.65
N ARG A 379 -2.43 12.30 -32.74
CA ARG A 379 -3.03 11.61 -33.89
C ARG A 379 -3.32 12.51 -35.09
N ARG A 380 -3.30 13.84 -34.93
CA ARG A 380 -3.48 14.76 -36.07
C ARG A 380 -2.16 15.06 -36.77
N ASP A 381 -1.05 15.05 -36.04
CA ASP A 381 0.26 15.37 -36.60
C ASP A 381 0.93 14.19 -37.33
N THR A 382 0.32 13.00 -37.30
CA THR A 382 0.79 11.80 -38.03
C THR A 382 0.01 11.48 -39.30
N GLU A 383 -1.08 12.22 -39.60
CA GLU A 383 -1.85 12.07 -40.85
C GLU A 383 -1.59 13.19 -41.89
N GLU A 384 -0.76 14.19 -41.58
CA GLU A 384 -0.38 15.28 -42.51
C GLU A 384 1.13 15.36 -42.83
N GLY A 385 1.90 14.29 -42.62
CA GLY A 385 3.35 14.21 -42.90
C GLY A 385 3.72 13.48 -44.19
#